data_AF-A0AAW9MVL5-F1
#
_entry.id   AF-A0AAW9MVL5-F1
#
_cell.length_a   1.000
_cell.length_b   1.000
_cell.length_c   1.000
_cell.angle_alpha   90.00
_cell.angle_beta   90.00
_cell.angle_gamma   90.00
#
_symmetry.space_group_name_H-M   'P 1'
#
loop_
_entity.id
_entity.type
_entity.pdbx_description
1 polymer ?
#
loop_
_entity_poly.entity_id
_entity_poly.type
_entity_poly.pdbx_seq_one_letter_code
_entity_poly.pdbx_strand_id
1 'polypeptide(L)' 'MIKLKKKAIKNGEYVKRLGLFGLFLFVAIPLPGTGIYSGSLIAAFLNIRLKHALTIIACGNFVAGLIVMILTYGIGRIF' A
#
# COMPACT_ATOMS: atom_id res chain seq x y z
N MET A 1 28.74 5.97 21.47
CA MET A 1 28.37 5.67 20.06
C MET A 1 27.24 4.65 19.87
N ILE A 2 27.17 3.55 20.63
CA ILE A 2 26.22 2.44 20.39
C ILE A 2 24.73 2.84 20.58
N LYS A 3 24.40 3.74 21.52
CA LYS A 3 23.01 4.18 21.79
C LYS A 3 22.40 5.00 20.64
N LEU A 4 23.19 5.82 19.93
CA LEU A 4 22.72 6.64 18.80
C LEU A 4 22.37 5.79 17.58
N LYS A 5 23.20 4.77 17.26
CA LYS A 5 22.91 3.81 16.18
C LYS A 5 21.62 3.02 16.42
N LYS A 6 21.37 2.55 17.64
CA LYS A 6 20.14 1.82 17.98
C LYS A 6 18.89 2.70 17.79
N LYS A 7 18.95 3.99 18.14
CA LYS A 7 17.82 4.92 17.97
C LYS A 7 17.56 5.24 16.49
N ALA A 8 18.62 5.43 15.70
CA ALA A 8 18.50 5.68 14.26
C ALA A 8 17.91 4.48 13.50
N ILE A 9 18.34 3.25 13.80
CA ILE A 9 17.80 2.03 13.18
C ILE A 9 16.33 1.83 13.56
N LYS A 10 15.99 2.01 14.84
CA LYS A 10 14.62 1.86 15.34
C LYS A 10 13.66 2.88 14.72
N ASN A 11 14.11 4.12 14.52
CA ASN A 11 13.33 5.16 13.85
C ASN A 11 13.18 4.87 12.34
N GLY A 12 14.25 4.41 11.66
CA GLY A 12 14.20 4.08 10.24
C GLY A 12 13.25 2.91 9.92
N GLU A 13 13.18 1.91 10.80
CA GLU A 13 12.24 0.80 10.66
C GLU A 13 10.78 1.22 10.85
N TYR A 14 10.54 2.16 11.77
CA TYR A 14 9.22 2.75 12.00
C TYR A 14 8.73 3.56 10.79
N VAL A 15 9.59 4.41 10.22
CA VAL A 15 9.30 5.18 9.00
C VAL A 15 9.03 4.27 7.82
N LYS A 16 9.80 3.19 7.67
CA LYS A 16 9.58 2.20 6.61
C LYS A 16 8.25 1.46 6.76
N ARG A 17 7.87 1.06 7.99
CA ARG A 17 6.57 0.44 8.26
C ARG A 17 5.40 1.39 7.98
N LEU A 18 5.48 2.64 8.42
CA LEU A 18 4.48 3.67 8.13
C LEU A 18 4.32 3.89 6.62
N GLY A 19 5.44 3.91 5.89
CA GLY A 19 5.45 4.00 4.44
C GLY A 19 4.73 2.84 3.73
N LEU A 20 5.00 1.61 4.17
CA LEU A 20 4.32 0.41 3.64
C LEU A 20 2.82 0.42 3.94
N PHE A 21 2.43 0.87 5.14
CA PHE A 21 1.04 0.93 5.56
C PHE A 21 0.25 2.01 4.82
N GLY A 22 0.85 3.20 4.63
CA GLY A 22 0.28 4.28 3.84
C GLY A 22 0.13 3.90 2.37
N LEU A 23 1.12 3.19 1.82
CA LEU A 23 1.05 2.65 0.46
C LEU A 23 -0.09 1.65 0.29
N PHE A 24 -0.28 0.75 1.26
CA PHE A 24 -1.39 -0.20 1.24
C PHE A 24 -2.75 0.51 1.31
N LEU A 25 -2.92 1.47 2.23
CA LEU A 25 -4.17 2.24 2.35
C LEU A 25 -4.51 2.99 1.06
N PHE A 26 -3.50 3.63 0.45
CA PHE A 26 -3.67 4.41 -0.78
C PHE A 26 -4.16 3.54 -1.95
N VAL A 27 -3.64 2.31 -2.06
CA VAL A 27 -4.03 1.34 -3.11
C VAL A 27 -5.34 0.63 -2.78
N ALA A 28 -5.64 0.38 -1.51
CA ALA A 28 -6.83 -0.34 -1.07
C ALA A 28 -8.12 0.47 -1.25
N ILE A 29 -8.04 1.81 -1.22
CA ILE A 29 -9.18 2.66 -1.53
C ILE A 29 -9.36 2.66 -3.06
N PRO A 30 -10.49 2.17 -3.58
CA PRO A 30 -10.74 2.10 -5.01
C PRO A 30 -11.13 3.49 -5.55
N LEU A 31 -10.24 4.48 -5.46
CA LEU A 31 -10.44 5.73 -6.19
C LEU A 31 -9.99 5.51 -7.64
N PRO A 32 -10.76 5.99 -8.63
CA PRO A 32 -10.33 5.96 -10.02
C PRO A 32 -9.03 6.76 -10.16
N GLY A 33 -7.92 6.06 -10.44
CA GLY A 33 -6.59 6.65 -10.61
C GLY A 33 -5.60 6.51 -9.43
N THR A 34 -6.02 6.08 -8.22
CA THR A 34 -5.09 5.87 -7.07
C THR A 34 -4.64 4.41 -6.91
N GLY A 35 -4.50 3.71 -8.03
CA GLY A 35 -4.16 2.29 -8.06
C GLY A 35 -2.66 1.98 -8.05
N ILE A 36 -2.35 0.80 -8.58
CA ILE A 36 -1.01 0.21 -8.74
C ILE A 36 0.01 1.21 -9.31
N TYR A 37 -0.39 2.06 -10.26
CA TYR A 37 0.50 3.01 -10.95
C TYR A 37 1.05 4.08 -9.99
N SER A 38 0.16 4.73 -9.22
CA SER A 38 0.53 5.74 -8.23
C SER A 38 1.20 5.10 -7.00
N GLY A 39 0.76 3.91 -6.59
CA GLY A 39 1.42 3.15 -5.53
C GLY A 39 2.86 2.74 -5.88
N SER A 40 3.11 2.37 -7.14
CA SER A 40 4.46 2.04 -7.62
C SER A 40 5.39 3.26 -7.60
N LEU A 41 4.85 4.45 -7.90
CA LEU A 41 5.59 5.70 -7.82
C LEU A 41 5.98 6.03 -6.36
N ILE A 42 5.03 5.92 -5.43
CA ILE A 42 5.27 6.14 -3.99
C ILE A 42 6.28 5.12 -3.45
N ALA A 43 6.19 3.86 -3.86
CA ALA A 43 7.14 2.82 -3.46
C ALA A 43 8.57 3.10 -3.96
N ALA A 44 8.70 3.64 -5.18
CA ALA A 44 9.98 4.07 -5.74
C ALA A 44 10.57 5.25 -4.96
N PHE A 45 9.75 6.25 -4.59
CA PHE A 45 10.17 7.38 -3.76
C PHE A 45 10.61 6.97 -2.35
N LEU A 46 9.91 6.02 -1.73
CA LEU A 46 10.27 5.49 -0.40
C LEU A 46 11.43 4.48 -0.43
N ASN A 47 12.04 4.23 -1.59
CA ASN A 47 13.10 3.24 -1.79
C ASN A 47 12.75 1.86 -1.19
N ILE A 48 11.48 1.48 -1.28
CA ILE A 48 11.02 0.16 -0.86
C ILE A 48 11.53 -0.84 -1.90
N ARG A 49 12.05 -2.00 -1.47
CA ARG A 49 12.45 -3.04 -2.41
C ARG A 49 11.25 -3.41 -3.28
N LEU A 50 11.43 -3.37 -4.60
CA LEU A 50 10.40 -3.70 -5.59
C LEU A 50 9.65 -4.99 -5.26
N LYS A 51 10.35 -6.06 -4.85
CA LYS A 51 9.70 -7.32 -4.47
C LYS A 51 8.66 -7.15 -3.35
N HIS A 52 8.96 -6.37 -2.31
CA HIS A 52 8.02 -6.13 -1.21
C HIS A 52 6.90 -5.17 -1.60
N ALA A 53 7.24 -4.12 -2.36
CA ALA A 53 6.26 -3.16 -2.86
C ALA A 53 5.21 -3.86 -3.75
N LEU A 54 5.66 -4.69 -4.69
CA LEU A 54 4.79 -5.43 -5.60
C LEU A 54 3.85 -6.37 -4.84
N THR A 55 4.34 -7.12 -3.85
CA THR A 55 3.47 -7.99 -3.03
C THR A 55 2.40 -7.20 -2.30
N ILE A 56 2.75 -6.07 -1.69
CA ILE A 56 1.80 -5.24 -0.93
C ILE A 56 0.78 -4.58 -1.84
N ILE A 57 1.23 -4.04 -2.97
CA ILE A 57 0.36 -3.40 -3.97
C ILE A 57 -0.59 -4.43 -4.59
N ALA A 58 -0.10 -5.64 -4.91
CA ALA A 58 -0.94 -6.71 -5.44
C ALA A 58 -2.00 -7.16 -4.43
N CYS A 59 -1.63 -7.33 -3.16
CA CYS A 59 -2.59 -7.64 -2.09
C CYS A 59 -3.64 -6.53 -1.92
N GLY A 60 -3.23 -5.26 -1.87
CA GLY A 60 -4.15 -4.12 -1.76
C GLY A 60 -5.13 -4.06 -2.94
N ASN A 61 -4.62 -4.28 -4.16
CA ASN A 61 -5.44 -4.29 -5.37
C ASN A 61 -6.45 -5.44 -5.40
N PHE A 62 -6.07 -6.62 -4.91
CA PHE A 62 -6.99 -7.76 -4.82
C PHE A 62 -8.16 -7.45 -3.87
N VAL A 63 -7.88 -6.82 -2.73
CA VAL A 63 -8.90 -6.38 -1.77
C VAL A 63 -9.79 -5.28 -2.36
N ALA A 64 -9.20 -4.27 -3.00
CA ALA A 64 -9.94 -3.20 -3.68
C ALA A 64 -10.87 -3.78 -4.76
N GLY A 65 -10.38 -4.72 -5.56
CA GLY A 65 -11.16 -5.42 -6.59
C GLY A 65 -12.32 -6.23 -6.01
N LEU A 66 -12.10 -6.95 -4.91
CA LEU A 66 -13.18 -7.66 -4.18
C LEU A 66 -14.26 -6.70 -3.68
N ILE A 67 -13.87 -5.57 -3.09
CA ILE A 67 -14.81 -4.55 -2.61
C ILE A 67 -15.65 -4.01 -3.77
N VAL A 68 -15.00 -3.62 -4.88
CA VAL A 68 -15.67 -3.09 -6.07
C VAL A 68 -16.56 -4.14 -6.73
N MET A 69 -16.12 -5.40 -6.79
CA MET A 69 -16.91 -6.51 -7.31
C MET A 69 -18.18 -6.72 -6.49
N ILE A 70 -18.07 -6.75 -5.16
CA ILE A 70 -19.23 -6.90 -4.27
C ILE A 70 -20.17 -5.70 -4.39
N LEU A 71 -19.63 -4.48 -4.43
CA LEU A 71 -20.46 -3.28 -4.66
C LEU A 71 -21.19 -3.37 -6.00
N THR A 72 -20.48 -3.66 -7.09
CA THR A 72 -21.04 -3.58 -8.44
C THR A 72 -22.03 -4.71 -8.70
N TYR A 73 -21.70 -5.95 -8.33
CA TYR A 73 -22.60 -7.10 -8.51
C TYR A 73 -23.68 -7.20 -7.43
N GLY A 74 -23.41 -6.71 -6.21
CA GLY A 74 -24.38 -6.69 -5.12
C GLY A 74 -25.44 -5.61 -5.33
N ILE A 75 -25.05 -4.39 -5.73
CA ILE A 75 -26.01 -3.34 -6.08
C ILE A 75 -26.63 -3.61 -7.47
N GLY A 76 -25.88 -4.12 -8.44
CA GLY A 76 -26.39 -4.44 -9.77
C GLY A 76 -27.40 -5.61 -9.82
N ARG A 77 -27.53 -6.38 -8.75
CA ARG A 77 -28.58 -7.40 -8.56
C ARG A 77 -29.88 -6.82 -7.98
N ILE A 78 -29.85 -5.61 -7.42
CA ILE A 78 -30.97 -4.96 -6.74
C ILE A 78 -31.80 -4.09 -7.71
N PHE A 79 -31.22 -3.70 -8.86
CA PHE A 79 -31.87 -2.98 -9.96
C PHE A 79 -32.16 -3.93 -11.13
#